data_AF-A0A971L5V3-F1
#
_entry.id   AF-A0A971L5V3-F1
#
_cell.length_a   1.000
_cell.length_b   1.000
_cell.length_c   1.000
_cell.angle_alpha   90.00
_cell.angle_beta   90.00
_cell.angle_gamma   90.00
#
_symmetry.space_group_name_H-M   'P 1'
#
loop_
_entity.id
_entity.type
_entity.pdbx_description
1 polymer ?
#
loop_
_entity_poly.entity_id
_entity_poly.type
_entity_poly.pdbx_seq_one_letter_code
_entity_poly.pdbx_strand_id
1 'polypeptide(L)'
;MYSCVDCSIRACSEKEPLKIPKNCPLNDVNLNKEILKEYEKQDVKEFFLNSCRIEAKGYCNWSRVEETIRFCQSMGYQKLGIAFCDGLRREARILSQLLKKHGFSVASVICKNGRIPKEDIGLKKDVDRKIELT
;
A
#
# COMPACT_ATOMS: atom_id res chain seq x y z
N MET A 1 4.48 -9.97 -24.38
CA MET A 1 3.77 -9.33 -23.26
C MET A 1 3.97 -10.21 -22.04
N TYR A 2 4.30 -9.63 -20.88
CA TYR A 2 4.44 -10.39 -19.62
C TYR A 2 3.07 -10.76 -19.06
N SER A 3 2.93 -11.94 -18.45
CA SER A 3 1.66 -12.46 -17.95
C SER A 3 1.84 -13.27 -16.65
N CYS A 4 2.43 -12.65 -15.62
CA CYS A 4 2.72 -13.33 -14.35
C CYS A 4 1.47 -13.90 -13.65
N VAL A 5 0.29 -13.30 -13.87
CA VAL A 5 -0.99 -13.78 -13.30
C VAL A 5 -1.39 -15.17 -13.79
N ASP A 6 -0.98 -15.54 -15.01
CA ASP A 6 -1.30 -16.82 -15.64
C ASP A 6 -0.21 -17.88 -15.42
N CYS A 7 0.88 -17.52 -14.72
CA CYS A 7 2.04 -18.39 -14.54
C CYS A 7 1.85 -19.33 -13.34
N SER A 8 1.70 -20.62 -13.61
CA SER A 8 1.64 -21.66 -12.57
C SER A 8 3.01 -22.15 -12.09
N ILE A 9 4.10 -21.72 -12.73
CA ILE A 9 5.47 -22.13 -12.42
C ILE A 9 6.06 -21.18 -11.37
N ARG A 10 6.58 -21.72 -10.26
CA ARG A 10 7.12 -20.97 -9.12
C ARG A 10 8.64 -20.83 -9.10
N ALA A 11 9.27 -20.86 -10.28
CA ALA A 11 10.72 -20.73 -10.43
C ALA A 11 11.30 -19.45 -9.78
N CYS A 12 10.51 -18.37 -9.71
CA CYS A 12 10.89 -17.10 -9.09
C CYS A 12 11.09 -17.19 -7.57
N SER A 13 10.31 -18.03 -6.86
CA SER A 13 10.44 -18.24 -5.42
C SER A 13 11.30 -19.46 -5.08
N GLU A 14 11.24 -20.50 -5.90
CA GLU A 14 11.92 -21.78 -5.68
C GLU A 14 13.39 -21.76 -6.14
N LYS A 15 13.84 -20.66 -6.77
CA LYS A 15 15.22 -20.44 -7.26
C LYS A 15 15.66 -21.53 -8.25
N GLU A 16 14.75 -21.93 -9.13
CA GLU A 16 15.01 -22.93 -10.18
C GLU A 16 15.13 -22.26 -11.56
N PRO A 17 16.31 -21.73 -11.93
CA PRO A 17 16.48 -20.89 -13.11
C PRO A 17 16.14 -21.62 -14.42
N LEU A 18 16.30 -22.94 -14.46
CA LEU A 18 16.00 -23.76 -15.63
C LEU A 18 14.50 -23.90 -15.92
N LYS A 19 13.64 -23.62 -14.94
CA LYS A 19 12.17 -23.70 -15.10
C LYS A 19 11.54 -22.34 -15.43
N ILE A 20 12.33 -21.28 -15.58
CA ILE A 20 11.80 -19.93 -15.87
C ILE A 20 11.15 -19.91 -17.26
N PRO A 21 9.85 -19.57 -17.38
CA PRO A 21 9.17 -19.49 -18.67
C PRO A 21 9.80 -18.44 -19.59
N LYS A 22 9.73 -18.64 -20.91
CA LYS A 22 10.32 -17.70 -21.90
C LYS A 22 9.79 -16.28 -21.77
N ASN A 23 8.49 -16.12 -21.47
CA ASN A 23 7.83 -14.82 -21.30
C ASN A 23 7.96 -14.23 -19.89
N CYS A 24 8.77 -14.82 -19.01
CA CYS A 24 8.96 -14.32 -17.64
C CYS A 24 9.80 -13.03 -17.64
N PRO A 25 9.39 -11.98 -16.89
CA PRO A 25 10.19 -10.76 -16.73
C PRO A 25 11.60 -11.00 -16.18
N LEU A 26 11.82 -12.08 -15.43
CA LEU A 26 13.15 -12.44 -14.90
C LEU A 26 14.20 -12.65 -16.00
N ASN A 27 13.79 -13.01 -17.22
CA ASN A 27 14.72 -13.18 -18.34
C ASN A 27 15.22 -11.84 -18.91
N ASP A 28 14.56 -10.72 -18.60
CA ASP A 28 14.96 -9.40 -19.09
C ASP A 28 16.05 -8.79 -18.21
N VAL A 29 17.28 -9.21 -18.46
CA VAL A 29 18.46 -8.79 -17.68
C VAL A 29 18.70 -7.28 -17.78
N ASN A 30 18.38 -6.66 -18.91
CA ASN A 30 18.58 -5.22 -19.10
C ASN A 30 17.58 -4.43 -18.26
N LEU A 31 16.29 -4.79 -18.34
CA LEU A 31 15.26 -4.21 -17.50
C LEU A 31 15.58 -4.37 -16.01
N ASN A 32 16.02 -5.55 -15.59
CA ASN A 32 16.38 -5.80 -14.19
C ASN A 32 17.53 -4.90 -13.71
N LYS A 33 18.55 -4.68 -14.56
CA LYS A 33 19.65 -3.74 -14.24
C LYS A 33 19.17 -2.29 -14.17
N GLU A 34 18.24 -1.89 -15.02
CA GLU A 34 17.65 -0.55 -14.99
C GLU A 34 16.82 -0.32 -13.72
N ILE A 35 15.98 -1.30 -13.35
CA ILE A 35 15.19 -1.25 -12.11
C ILE A 35 16.09 -1.12 -10.88
N LEU A 36 17.23 -1.82 -10.84
CA LEU A 36 18.14 -1.73 -9.69
C LEU A 36 18.67 -0.31 -9.46
N LYS A 37 18.90 0.47 -10.53
CA LYS A 37 19.34 1.87 -10.43
C LYS A 37 18.28 2.76 -9.76
N GLU A 38 17.00 2.44 -9.92
CA GLU A 38 15.92 3.18 -9.25
C GLU A 38 15.98 3.05 -7.72
N TYR A 39 16.41 1.89 -7.21
CA TYR A 39 16.62 1.66 -5.79
C TYR A 39 17.89 2.33 -5.23
N GLU A 40 18.80 2.81 -6.08
CA GLU A 40 20.00 3.52 -5.66
C GLU A 40 19.74 5.00 -5.38
N LYS A 41 18.60 5.55 -5.83
CA LYS A 41 18.19 6.93 -5.53
C LYS A 41 18.11 7.14 -4.02
N GLN A 42 18.67 8.25 -3.54
CA GLN A 42 18.92 8.50 -2.11
C GLN A 42 17.66 8.32 -1.24
N ASP A 43 16.53 8.89 -1.67
CA ASP A 43 15.23 8.86 -1.00
C ASP A 43 14.55 7.48 -1.07
N VAL A 44 14.79 6.74 -2.15
CA VAL A 44 14.25 5.39 -2.35
C VAL A 44 15.05 4.35 -1.56
N LYS A 45 16.38 4.45 -1.56
CA LYS A 45 17.27 3.45 -0.99
C LYS A 45 17.03 3.24 0.49
N GLU A 46 17.00 4.32 1.26
CA GLU A 46 16.79 4.25 2.71
C GLU A 46 15.38 3.73 3.03
N PHE A 47 14.36 4.26 2.35
CA PHE A 47 12.97 3.82 2.49
C PHE A 47 12.84 2.31 2.24
N PHE A 48 13.40 1.83 1.12
CA PHE A 48 13.31 0.43 0.73
C PHE A 48 14.04 -0.49 1.71
N LEU A 49 15.28 -0.14 2.09
CA LEU A 49 16.05 -0.94 3.05
C LEU A 49 15.36 -1.03 4.42
N ASN A 50 14.78 0.08 4.90
CA ASN A 50 14.02 0.04 6.14
C ASN A 50 12.72 -0.78 6.00
N SER A 51 12.02 -0.71 4.87
CA SER A 51 10.86 -1.56 4.60
C SER A 51 11.22 -3.05 4.65
N CYS A 52 12.32 -3.46 3.99
CA CYS A 52 12.80 -4.84 4.02
C CYS A 52 13.19 -5.30 5.44
N ARG A 53 13.82 -4.42 6.24
CA ARG A 53 14.17 -4.75 7.64
C ARG A 53 12.93 -4.94 8.51
N ILE A 54 11.88 -4.15 8.30
CA ILE A 54 10.64 -4.27 9.06
C ILE A 54 9.90 -5.54 8.68
N GLU A 55 9.77 -5.83 7.39
CA GLU A 55 9.19 -7.08 6.88
C GLU A 55 9.93 -8.28 7.45
N ALA A 56 11.25 -8.36 7.31
CA ALA A 56 12.04 -9.49 7.80
C ALA A 56 11.90 -9.73 9.32
N LYS A 57 11.69 -8.66 10.12
CA LYS A 57 11.49 -8.76 11.57
C LYS A 57 10.06 -9.17 11.93
N GLY A 58 9.08 -8.70 11.16
CA GLY A 58 7.65 -8.82 11.46
C GLY A 58 6.94 -9.94 10.72
N TYR A 59 7.60 -10.58 9.76
CA TYR A 59 6.97 -11.49 8.81
C TYR A 59 6.13 -12.57 9.51
N CYS A 60 4.84 -12.61 9.17
CA CYS A 60 3.82 -13.49 9.74
C CYS A 60 3.58 -13.37 11.26
N ASN A 61 4.16 -12.37 11.92
CA ASN A 61 4.05 -12.15 13.37
C ASN A 61 3.36 -10.83 13.73
N TRP A 62 3.57 -9.78 12.93
CA TRP A 62 2.96 -8.48 13.14
C TRP A 62 1.79 -8.26 12.19
N SER A 63 0.76 -7.54 12.68
CA SER A 63 -0.27 -7.03 11.80
C SER A 63 0.30 -5.96 10.86
N ARG A 64 -0.31 -5.75 9.69
CA ARG A 64 0.11 -4.68 8.76
C ARG A 64 0.11 -3.29 9.40
N VAL A 65 -0.80 -3.05 10.35
CA VAL A 65 -0.85 -1.79 11.11
C VAL A 65 0.37 -1.65 12.02
N GLU A 66 0.77 -2.73 12.70
CA GLU A 66 1.98 -2.73 13.54
C GLU A 66 3.26 -2.60 12.71
N GLU A 67 3.37 -3.30 11.58
CA GLU A 67 4.48 -3.12 10.61
C GLU A 67 4.59 -1.66 10.17
N THR A 68 3.45 -1.03 9.84
CA THR A 68 3.41 0.38 9.43
C THR A 68 3.88 1.31 10.55
N ILE A 69 3.42 1.10 11.79
CA ILE A 69 3.85 1.88 12.96
C ILE A 69 5.36 1.78 13.17
N ARG A 70 5.89 0.55 13.19
CA ARG A 70 7.33 0.31 13.41
C ARG A 70 8.18 0.87 12.27
N PHE A 71 7.68 0.76 11.04
CA PHE A 71 8.32 1.39 9.88
C PHE A 71 8.39 2.90 10.02
N CYS A 72 7.26 3.56 10.30
CA CYS A 72 7.23 5.02 10.49
C CYS A 72 8.14 5.48 11.64
N GLN A 73 8.22 4.73 12.73
CA GLN A 73 9.17 5.00 13.83
C GLN A 73 10.63 4.85 13.36
N SER A 74 10.96 3.80 12.60
CA SER A 74 12.31 3.58 12.07
C SER A 74 12.77 4.67 11.09
N MET A 75 11.81 5.26 10.37
CA MET A 75 12.05 6.37 9.45
C MET A 75 12.04 7.74 10.16
N GLY A 76 11.76 7.79 11.46
CA GLY A 76 11.71 9.04 12.22
C GLY A 76 10.50 9.93 11.88
N TYR A 77 9.46 9.40 11.24
CA TYR A 77 8.27 10.17 10.89
C TYR A 77 7.51 10.63 12.15
N GLN A 78 7.07 11.89 12.15
CA GLN A 78 6.40 12.48 13.30
C GLN A 78 4.90 12.71 13.05
N LYS A 79 4.51 12.94 11.79
CA LYS A 79 3.14 13.27 11.41
C LYS A 79 2.62 12.30 10.35
N LEU A 80 1.47 11.70 10.61
CA LEU A 80 0.82 10.73 9.71
C LEU A 80 -0.57 11.23 9.30
N GLY A 81 -0.93 10.93 8.05
CA GLY A 81 -2.24 11.23 7.47
C GLY A 81 -3.11 9.99 7.36
N ILE A 82 -4.41 10.12 7.66
CA ILE A 82 -5.42 9.08 7.42
C ILE A 82 -6.46 9.62 6.43
N ALA A 83 -6.48 9.10 5.21
CA ALA A 83 -7.58 9.31 4.27
C ALA A 83 -8.53 8.10 4.33
N PHE A 84 -9.83 8.33 4.53
CA PHE A 84 -10.77 7.24 4.77
C PHE A 84 -12.16 7.50 4.19
N CYS A 85 -12.88 6.40 3.90
CA CYS A 85 -14.27 6.45 3.45
C CYS A 85 -15.23 6.70 4.61
N ASP A 86 -16.40 7.30 4.34
CA ASP A 86 -17.49 7.46 5.29
C ASP A 86 -17.94 6.15 5.96
N GLY A 87 -17.88 5.04 5.22
CA GLY A 87 -18.18 3.71 5.73
C GLY A 87 -17.14 3.12 6.69
N LEU A 88 -15.96 3.75 6.82
CA LEU A 88 -14.84 3.27 7.65
C LEU A 88 -14.54 4.21 8.83
N ARG A 89 -15.54 4.97 9.29
CA ARG A 89 -15.37 5.94 10.39
C ARG A 89 -14.87 5.30 11.68
N ARG A 90 -15.37 4.10 12.02
CA ARG A 90 -15.01 3.41 13.26
C ARG A 90 -13.55 2.98 13.23
N GLU A 91 -13.15 2.35 12.13
CA GLU A 91 -11.81 1.84 11.86
C GLU A 91 -10.80 3.00 11.84
N ALA A 92 -11.12 4.09 11.14
CA ALA A 92 -10.27 5.28 11.08
C ALA A 92 -10.07 5.91 12.48
N ARG A 93 -11.10 5.91 13.33
CA ARG A 93 -10.99 6.39 14.72
C ARG A 93 -10.05 5.52 15.55
N ILE A 94 -10.19 4.19 15.46
CA ILE A 94 -9.33 3.24 16.18
C ILE A 94 -7.88 3.40 15.72
N LEU A 95 -7.64 3.46 14.41
CA LEU A 95 -6.31 3.66 13.85
C LEU A 95 -5.70 4.99 14.32
N SER A 96 -6.46 6.08 14.28
CA SER A 96 -5.99 7.39 14.75
C SER A 96 -5.58 7.37 16.22
N GLN A 97 -6.37 6.73 17.10
CA GLN A 97 -6.03 6.59 18.52
C GLN A 97 -4.77 5.75 18.73
N LEU A 98 -4.65 4.63 18.00
CA LEU A 98 -3.49 3.76 18.08
C LEU A 98 -2.22 4.51 17.65
N LEU A 99 -2.23 5.18 16.50
CA LEU A 99 -1.08 5.97 16.02
C LEU A 99 -0.68 7.06 17.01
N LYS A 100 -1.65 7.79 17.58
CA LYS A 100 -1.38 8.79 18.62
C LYS A 100 -0.76 8.18 19.88
N LYS A 101 -1.21 7.00 20.30
CA LYS A 101 -0.63 6.26 21.44
C LYS A 101 0.83 5.88 21.19
N HIS A 102 1.22 5.68 19.94
CA HIS A 102 2.61 5.45 19.52
C HIS A 102 3.43 6.73 19.29
N GLY A 103 2.91 7.90 19.69
CA GLY A 103 3.64 9.17 19.68
C GLY A 103 3.52 9.99 18.41
N PHE A 104 2.74 9.55 17.42
CA PHE A 104 2.55 10.31 16.18
C PHE A 104 1.52 11.44 16.32
N SER A 105 1.79 12.55 15.65
CA SER A 105 0.75 13.54 15.31
C SER A 105 -0.09 13.02 14.15
N VAL A 106 -1.41 13.00 14.28
CA VAL A 106 -2.30 12.44 13.24
C VAL A 106 -3.26 13.49 12.70
N ALA A 107 -3.23 13.68 11.37
CA ALA A 107 -4.25 14.40 10.63
C ALA A 107 -5.14 13.41 9.86
N SER A 108 -6.42 13.74 9.65
CA SER A 108 -7.34 12.84 8.94
C SER A 108 -8.31 13.59 8.05
N VAL A 109 -8.66 13.00 6.91
CA VAL A 109 -9.66 13.52 5.96
C VAL A 109 -10.62 12.42 5.53
N ILE A 110 -11.91 12.75 5.49
CA ILE A 110 -12.99 11.84 5.07
C ILE A 110 -13.32 12.03 3.59
N CYS A 111 -13.71 10.98 2.87
CA CYS A 111 -13.97 11.04 1.42
C CYS A 111 -15.08 12.04 1.02
N LYS A 112 -16.01 12.35 1.94
CA LYS A 112 -17.09 13.33 1.74
C LYS A 112 -16.69 14.76 2.11
N ASN A 113 -15.40 15.03 2.30
CA ASN A 113 -14.92 16.38 2.55
C ASN A 113 -15.36 17.32 1.41
N GLY A 114 -15.89 18.49 1.75
CA GLY A 114 -16.48 19.44 0.79
C GLY A 114 -17.96 19.22 0.47
N ARG A 115 -18.52 18.02 0.69
CA ARG A 115 -19.95 17.70 0.52
C ARG A 115 -20.59 18.18 -0.79
N ILE A 116 -19.82 18.25 -1.88
CA ILE A 116 -20.32 18.73 -3.18
C ILE A 116 -21.37 17.73 -3.70
N PRO A 117 -22.63 18.15 -3.89
CA PRO A 117 -23.67 17.33 -4.50
C PRO A 117 -23.26 16.86 -5.90
N LYS A 118 -23.73 15.69 -6.32
CA LYS A 118 -23.42 15.20 -7.67
C LYS A 118 -24.20 15.98 -8.73
N GLU A 119 -25.31 16.58 -8.31
CA GLU A 119 -26.17 17.46 -9.08
C GLU A 119 -25.41 18.70 -9.57
N ASP A 120 -24.50 19.22 -8.75
CA ASP A 120 -23.68 20.39 -9.07
C ASP A 120 -22.68 20.12 -10.21
N ILE A 121 -22.36 18.85 -10.48
CA ILE A 121 -21.52 18.41 -11.61
C ILE A 121 -22.32 17.79 -12.76
N GLY A 122 -23.65 17.96 -12.75
CA GLY A 122 -24.54 17.57 -13.85
C GLY A 122 -25.09 16.15 -13.76
N LEU A 123 -24.93 15.42 -12.64
CA LEU A 123 -25.59 14.13 -12.48
C LEU A 123 -27.09 14.33 -12.28
N LYS A 124 -27.89 13.77 -13.20
CA LYS A 124 -29.35 13.75 -13.08
C LYS A 124 -29.78 12.71 -12.03
N LYS A 125 -30.93 12.93 -11.41
CA LYS A 125 -31.48 12.06 -10.34
C LYS A 125 -32.16 10.78 -10.87
N ASP A 126 -31.86 10.38 -12.09
CA ASP A 126 -32.39 9.18 -12.74
C ASP A 126 -31.67 7.88 -12.30
N VAL A 127 -30.61 8.00 -11.51
CA VAL A 127 -29.91 6.86 -10.90
C VAL A 127 -30.33 6.73 -9.43
N ASP A 128 -31.29 5.85 -9.16
CA ASP A 128 -31.68 5.52 -7.80
C ASP A 128 -30.50 4.92 -7.02
N ARG A 129 -30.21 5.49 -5.85
CA ARG A 129 -29.29 4.85 -4.91
C ARG A 129 -30.00 3.63 -4.31
N LYS A 130 -29.64 2.43 -4.76
CA LYS A 130 -29.96 1.20 -4.03
C LYS A 130 -29.20 1.21 -2.71
N ILE A 131 -29.79 1.79 -1.67
CA ILE A 131 -29.32 1.65 -0.30
C ILE A 131 -30.26 0.65 0.36
N GLU A 132 -29.90 -0.63 0.32
CA GLU A 132 -30.46 -1.59 1.26
C GLU A 132 -29.84 -1.29 2.63
N LEU A 133 -30.56 -0.53 3.44
CA LEU A 133 -30.29 -0.42 4.87
C LEU A 133 -30.71 -1.76 5.49
N THR A 134 -29.71 -2.60 5.79
CA THR A 134 -29.87 -3.77 6.66
C THR A 134 -29.51 -3.39 8.09
#